data_AF-A0A9R0ZEL4-F1
#
_entry.id   AF-A0A9R0ZEL4-F1
#
_cell.length_a   1.000
_cell.length_b   1.000
_cell.length_c   1.000
_cell.angle_alpha   90.00
_cell.angle_beta   90.00
_cell.angle_gamma   90.00
#
_symmetry.space_group_name_H-M   'P 1'
#
loop_
_entity.id
_entity.type
_entity.pdbx_description
1 polymer ?
#
loop_
_entity_poly.entity_id
_entity_poly.type
_entity_poly.pdbx_seq_one_letter_code
_entity_poly.pdbx_strand_id
1 'polypeptide(L)'
;MKKLVDSQIETTRLVTRLVKTSRETHNPCSSVNNCVLGRFWDYCPLILRFVHGARPEGSAVSRFDIEFCDMFKLGYQVDKVETLKRYKFSLAFENSNEEDYVTEKFFQSLVTGAIPVVVGAPNIQEFSPGEGAILHIKELDDVISVAKTMKHIASNPDAFNQSLRWKYDGPSDSFKALIDMAAVHSSCRLCIHIATKIHEKEERTPKFMNRSCSCSSKRGTVYHLFVRERGRFKTESIYLRCSLCIPCRSDQLTLGALESAVHGKFRSLKHVPVWKDERPSSIRGGDELKVYKIYPIGLTERQALYKFQFSDDAEVARYIKGHPCAKLEVIFV
;
A
#
# COMPACT_ATOMS: atom_id res chain seq x y z
N MET A 1 10.48 -8.61 -6.50
CA MET A 1 9.77 -8.49 -5.20
C MET A 1 10.77 -8.32 -4.08
N LYS A 2 11.89 -9.08 -4.08
CA LYS A 2 13.05 -8.90 -3.19
C LYS A 2 13.52 -7.44 -3.04
N LYS A 3 13.84 -6.72 -4.13
CA LYS A 3 14.23 -5.29 -4.07
C LYS A 3 13.19 -4.34 -3.45
N LEU A 4 11.89 -4.55 -3.70
CA LEU A 4 10.81 -3.79 -3.07
C LEU A 4 10.68 -4.08 -1.58
N VAL A 5 10.84 -5.36 -1.21
CA VAL A 5 10.89 -5.79 0.19
C VAL A 5 12.13 -5.23 0.88
N ASP A 6 13.28 -5.20 0.21
CA ASP A 6 14.53 -4.64 0.73
C ASP A 6 14.42 -3.11 0.96
N SER A 7 13.75 -2.38 0.06
CA SER A 7 13.48 -0.93 0.20
C SER A 7 12.48 -0.61 1.34
N GLN A 8 11.44 -1.43 1.49
CA GLN A 8 10.52 -1.33 2.63
C GLN A 8 11.20 -1.72 3.95
N ILE A 9 12.04 -2.77 3.95
CA ILE A 9 12.90 -3.15 5.09
C ILE A 9 13.81 -2.00 5.50
N GLU A 10 14.41 -1.30 4.55
CA GLU A 10 15.33 -0.18 4.83
C GLU A 10 14.59 1.04 5.41
N THR A 11 13.38 1.30 4.94
CA THR A 11 12.48 2.33 5.50
C THR A 11 12.05 1.96 6.94
N THR A 12 11.68 0.71 7.20
CA THR A 12 11.33 0.20 8.55
C THR A 12 12.53 0.20 9.50
N ARG A 13 13.74 -0.10 9.00
CA ARG A 13 14.99 -0.02 9.78
C ARG A 13 15.32 1.41 10.23
N LEU A 14 15.06 2.41 9.40
CA LEU A 14 15.24 3.83 9.75
C LEU A 14 14.27 4.28 10.86
N VAL A 15 12.99 3.90 10.75
CA VAL A 15 11.98 4.19 11.79
C VAL A 15 12.35 3.50 13.11
N THR A 16 12.82 2.26 13.06
CA THR A 16 13.22 1.50 14.26
C THR A 16 14.48 2.08 14.93
N ARG A 17 15.39 2.69 14.17
CA ARG A 17 16.57 3.40 14.72
C ARG A 17 16.21 4.70 15.42
N LEU A 18 15.27 5.48 14.88
CA LEU A 18 14.81 6.74 15.49
C LEU A 18 14.07 6.52 16.82
N VAL A 19 13.35 5.41 16.95
CA VAL A 19 12.68 5.02 18.21
C VAL A 19 13.69 4.59 19.29
N LYS A 20 14.85 4.03 18.91
CA LYS A 20 15.87 3.55 19.85
C LYS A 20 16.69 4.65 20.51
N THR A 21 16.85 5.81 19.89
CA THR A 21 17.64 6.94 20.43
C THR A 21 16.96 7.68 21.60
N SER A 22 15.78 7.27 22.04
CA SER A 22 14.99 8.01 23.05
C SER A 22 15.07 7.46 24.48
N ARG A 23 15.63 6.29 24.78
CA ARG A 23 15.55 5.74 26.16
C ARG A 23 16.78 4.95 26.59
N GLU A 24 17.70 5.63 27.24
CA GLU A 24 18.57 5.02 28.24
C GLU A 24 18.00 5.29 29.65
N THR A 25 18.18 4.30 30.53
CA THR A 25 17.92 4.26 31.98
C THR A 25 16.58 3.71 32.50
N HIS A 26 16.72 2.55 33.17
CA HIS A 26 15.96 2.00 34.31
C HIS A 26 14.82 0.96 34.11
N ASN A 27 15.05 -0.19 34.76
CA ASN A 27 14.24 -1.39 35.06
C ASN A 27 13.69 -2.28 33.92
N PRO A 28 13.84 -3.63 33.98
CA PRO A 28 13.54 -4.52 32.84
C PRO A 28 12.04 -4.77 32.58
N CYS A 29 11.14 -4.21 33.40
CA CYS A 29 9.70 -4.52 33.37
C CYS A 29 8.78 -3.29 33.30
N SER A 30 9.29 -2.13 32.86
CA SER A 30 8.51 -0.88 32.74
C SER A 30 8.41 -0.36 31.30
N SER A 31 9.06 -1.01 30.34
CA SER A 31 8.94 -0.61 28.92
C SER A 31 7.76 -1.33 28.26
N VAL A 32 6.83 -0.54 27.74
CA VAL A 32 5.59 -0.94 27.03
C VAL A 32 5.83 -2.00 25.94
N ASN A 33 7.06 -2.17 25.46
CA ASN A 33 7.46 -3.17 24.47
C ASN A 33 7.47 -4.63 24.99
N ASN A 34 7.55 -4.86 26.31
CA ASN A 34 7.52 -6.24 26.86
C ASN A 34 6.11 -6.76 27.16
N CYS A 35 5.10 -5.90 27.31
CA CYS A 35 3.73 -6.36 27.53
C CYS A 35 3.09 -6.92 26.25
N VAL A 36 3.47 -6.44 25.07
CA VAL A 36 2.87 -6.90 23.80
C VAL A 36 3.54 -8.15 23.26
N LEU A 37 4.85 -8.31 23.47
CA LEU A 37 5.52 -9.61 23.33
C LEU A 37 4.88 -10.69 24.22
N GLY A 38 4.27 -10.33 25.35
CA GLY A 38 3.49 -11.24 26.19
C GLY A 38 2.29 -11.86 25.46
N ARG A 39 1.53 -11.06 24.71
CA ARG A 39 0.35 -11.54 23.95
C ARG A 39 0.70 -12.45 22.78
N PHE A 40 1.86 -12.28 22.17
CA PHE A 40 2.37 -13.16 21.11
C PHE A 40 2.46 -14.63 21.55
N TRP A 41 2.86 -14.85 22.81
CA TRP A 41 2.91 -16.18 23.41
C TRP A 41 1.54 -16.78 23.70
N ASP A 42 0.45 -16.01 23.66
CA ASP A 42 -0.91 -16.53 23.83
C ASP A 42 -1.44 -17.11 22.52
N TYR A 43 -1.18 -16.46 21.38
CA TYR A 43 -1.67 -16.90 20.07
C TYR A 43 -0.98 -18.17 19.56
N CYS A 44 0.35 -18.26 19.71
CA CYS A 44 1.14 -19.33 19.10
C CYS A 44 0.78 -20.73 19.63
N PRO A 45 0.71 -20.98 20.95
CA PRO A 45 0.29 -22.27 21.49
C PRO A 45 -1.15 -22.62 21.11
N LEU A 46 -2.05 -21.64 21.03
CA LEU A 46 -3.43 -21.86 20.61
C LEU A 46 -3.49 -22.32 19.14
N ILE A 47 -2.86 -21.59 18.23
CA ILE A 47 -2.80 -21.95 16.81
C ILE A 47 -2.17 -23.33 16.64
N LEU A 48 -1.02 -23.58 17.26
CA LEU A 48 -0.33 -24.86 17.17
C LEU A 48 -1.18 -26.00 17.75
N ARG A 49 -1.83 -25.81 18.91
CA ARG A 49 -2.73 -26.80 19.50
C ARG A 49 -3.91 -27.11 18.59
N PHE A 50 -4.48 -26.09 17.94
CA PHE A 50 -5.61 -26.30 17.03
C PHE A 50 -5.18 -26.92 15.72
N VAL A 51 -4.06 -26.50 15.12
CA VAL A 51 -3.56 -27.05 13.86
C VAL A 51 -3.07 -28.50 14.03
N HIS A 52 -2.31 -28.79 15.09
CA HIS A 52 -1.71 -30.12 15.32
C HIS A 52 -2.63 -31.08 16.11
N GLY A 53 -3.68 -30.59 16.76
CA GLY A 53 -4.47 -31.34 17.72
C GLY A 53 -3.72 -31.54 19.05
N ALA A 54 -4.44 -31.83 20.14
CA ALA A 54 -3.80 -32.21 21.40
C ALA A 54 -3.13 -33.60 21.23
N ARG A 55 -1.80 -33.69 21.28
CA ARG A 55 -1.08 -34.97 21.36
C ARG A 55 0.08 -34.92 22.36
N PRO A 56 0.43 -36.08 22.96
CA PRO A 56 1.36 -36.18 24.08
C PRO A 56 2.82 -36.00 23.63
N GLU A 57 3.66 -35.57 24.58
CA GLU A 57 5.10 -35.35 24.40
C GLU A 57 5.81 -36.60 23.84
N GLY A 58 6.67 -36.42 22.83
CA GLY A 58 7.62 -37.45 22.38
C GLY A 58 7.40 -38.10 21.01
N SER A 59 6.46 -37.63 20.17
CA SER A 59 6.33 -38.13 18.78
C SER A 59 7.09 -37.25 17.77
N ALA A 60 7.87 -37.89 16.89
CA ALA A 60 8.66 -37.23 15.86
C ALA A 60 7.75 -36.45 14.87
N VAL A 61 8.09 -35.18 14.66
CA VAL A 61 7.39 -34.22 13.80
C VAL A 61 7.35 -34.73 12.35
N SER A 62 6.19 -35.10 11.83
CA SER A 62 5.95 -35.04 10.39
C SER A 62 5.93 -33.56 9.99
N ARG A 63 6.86 -33.13 9.12
CA ARG A 63 7.00 -31.74 8.62
C ARG A 63 5.64 -31.13 8.26
N PHE A 64 5.18 -30.11 9.01
CA PHE A 64 3.96 -29.36 8.68
C PHE A 64 4.25 -27.88 8.44
N ASP A 65 3.96 -27.45 7.21
CA ASP A 65 3.45 -26.20 6.59
C ASP A 65 3.37 -24.82 7.33
N ILE A 66 3.87 -24.64 8.56
CA ILE A 66 3.89 -23.34 9.26
C ILE A 66 5.32 -22.98 9.72
N GLU A 67 5.77 -21.75 9.43
CA GLU A 67 7.03 -21.20 9.95
C GLU A 67 6.82 -19.85 10.67
N PHE A 68 7.64 -19.63 11.70
CA PHE A 68 7.67 -18.40 12.48
C PHE A 68 8.71 -17.40 11.93
N CYS A 69 8.25 -16.21 11.52
CA CYS A 69 9.10 -15.22 10.86
C CYS A 69 10.20 -14.64 11.79
N ASP A 70 10.00 -14.67 13.11
CA ASP A 70 10.88 -14.02 14.11
C ASP A 70 11.97 -14.90 14.74
N MET A 71 12.03 -16.21 14.41
CA MET A 71 12.99 -17.12 15.05
C MET A 71 14.46 -16.95 14.63
N PHE A 72 14.78 -16.06 13.67
CA PHE A 72 16.15 -15.88 13.16
C PHE A 72 17.09 -15.05 14.04
N LYS A 73 16.79 -14.90 15.34
CA LYS A 73 17.74 -14.28 16.30
C LYS A 73 18.72 -15.26 16.96
N LEU A 74 18.62 -16.57 16.70
CA LEU A 74 19.49 -17.58 17.31
C LEU A 74 20.64 -17.99 16.38
N GLY A 75 21.67 -17.15 16.24
CA GLY A 75 23.05 -17.52 15.89
C GLY A 75 23.35 -18.27 14.57
N TYR A 76 22.36 -18.69 13.81
CA TYR A 76 22.49 -19.47 12.58
C TYR A 76 22.13 -18.58 11.38
N GLN A 77 23.06 -18.44 10.43
CA GLN A 77 22.80 -17.75 9.16
C GLN A 77 21.91 -18.64 8.28
N VAL A 78 20.60 -18.53 8.46
CA VAL A 78 19.62 -19.18 7.60
C VAL A 78 19.02 -18.12 6.69
N ASP A 79 18.93 -18.43 5.39
CA ASP A 79 18.16 -17.60 4.48
C ASP A 79 16.67 -17.75 4.79
N LYS A 80 16.13 -16.75 5.49
CA LYS A 80 14.73 -16.65 5.91
C LYS A 80 13.77 -16.76 4.73
N VAL A 81 14.10 -16.17 3.58
CA VAL A 81 13.23 -16.21 2.40
C VAL A 81 13.23 -17.62 1.79
N GLU A 82 14.37 -18.29 1.77
CA GLU A 82 14.47 -19.66 1.24
C GLU A 82 13.79 -20.69 2.14
N THR A 83 13.76 -20.44 3.44
CA THR A 83 13.09 -21.34 4.40
C THR A 83 11.57 -21.23 4.27
N LEU A 84 11.06 -20.00 4.22
CA LEU A 84 9.62 -19.71 4.11
C LEU A 84 8.96 -20.28 2.85
N LYS A 85 9.71 -20.50 1.76
CA LYS A 85 9.19 -21.13 0.53
C LYS A 85 8.68 -22.55 0.73
N ARG A 86 9.10 -23.22 1.82
CA ARG A 86 8.74 -24.61 2.12
C ARG A 86 7.44 -24.72 2.90
N TYR A 87 6.84 -23.60 3.29
CA TYR A 87 5.69 -23.54 4.18
C TYR A 87 4.50 -22.88 3.48
N LYS A 88 3.30 -23.43 3.68
CA LYS A 88 2.06 -22.85 3.13
C LYS A 88 1.63 -21.60 3.88
N PHE A 89 1.95 -21.51 5.17
CA PHE A 89 1.60 -20.38 6.02
C PHE A 89 2.84 -19.81 6.72
N SER A 90 2.81 -18.50 6.91
CA SER A 90 3.84 -17.76 7.64
C SER A 90 3.18 -16.94 8.72
N LEU A 91 3.62 -17.13 9.97
CA LEU A 91 3.10 -16.35 11.10
C LEU A 91 3.78 -14.96 11.08
N ALA A 92 3.06 -13.98 10.56
CA ALA A 92 3.51 -12.61 10.37
C ALA A 92 2.95 -11.71 11.49
N PHE A 93 3.34 -12.01 12.73
CA PHE A 93 2.88 -11.28 13.89
C PHE A 93 3.72 -10.03 14.11
N GLU A 94 3.05 -8.91 14.29
CA GLU A 94 3.71 -7.66 14.61
C GLU A 94 3.91 -7.51 16.11
N ASN A 95 4.89 -6.69 16.47
CA ASN A 95 5.20 -6.45 17.87
C ASN A 95 4.09 -5.69 18.59
N SER A 96 3.15 -5.12 17.84
CA SER A 96 2.10 -4.25 18.34
C SER A 96 0.95 -4.12 17.33
N ASN A 97 -0.25 -3.79 17.82
CA ASN A 97 -1.50 -3.77 17.03
C ASN A 97 -1.92 -2.33 16.71
N GLU A 98 -1.12 -1.63 15.92
CA GLU A 98 -1.36 -0.24 15.53
C GLU A 98 -1.80 -0.14 14.07
N GLU A 99 -2.66 0.84 13.78
CA GLU A 99 -3.05 1.20 12.41
C GLU A 99 -1.79 1.44 11.56
N ASP A 100 -1.77 0.86 10.36
CA ASP A 100 -0.67 0.93 9.39
C ASP A 100 0.68 0.33 9.83
N TYR A 101 0.78 -0.29 11.01
CA TYR A 101 2.01 -0.95 11.43
C TYR A 101 2.15 -2.32 10.74
N VAL A 102 2.62 -2.29 9.50
CA VAL A 102 2.88 -3.46 8.65
C VAL A 102 4.35 -3.48 8.25
N THR A 103 5.07 -4.54 8.62
CA THR A 103 6.52 -4.64 8.42
C THR A 103 6.89 -5.69 7.37
N GLU A 104 8.19 -5.97 7.25
CA GLU A 104 8.70 -6.97 6.32
C GLU A 104 8.13 -8.37 6.56
N LYS A 105 7.67 -8.69 7.78
CA LYS A 105 7.11 -10.02 8.09
C LYS A 105 5.93 -10.36 7.17
N PHE A 106 5.05 -9.38 6.95
CA PHE A 106 3.90 -9.51 6.05
C PHE A 106 4.35 -9.69 4.60
N PHE A 107 5.16 -8.74 4.09
CA PHE A 107 5.56 -8.75 2.69
C PHE A 107 6.46 -9.95 2.33
N GLN A 108 7.35 -10.38 3.23
CA GLN A 108 8.19 -11.56 3.03
C GLN A 108 7.34 -12.81 2.84
N SER A 109 6.24 -12.96 3.59
CA SER A 109 5.30 -14.06 3.44
C SER A 109 4.70 -14.09 2.03
N LEU A 110 4.23 -12.94 1.54
CA LEU A 110 3.68 -12.83 0.18
C LEU A 110 4.72 -13.18 -0.90
N VAL A 111 5.96 -12.69 -0.76
CA VAL A 111 7.04 -12.97 -1.71
C VAL A 111 7.36 -14.45 -1.78
N THR A 112 7.38 -15.15 -0.64
CA THR A 112 7.76 -16.57 -0.56
C THR A 112 6.66 -17.51 -1.02
N GLY A 113 5.42 -17.02 -1.13
CA GLY A 113 4.27 -17.86 -1.49
C GLY A 113 3.61 -18.53 -0.31
N ALA A 114 3.99 -18.14 0.90
CA ALA A 114 3.24 -18.45 2.09
C ALA A 114 2.06 -17.48 2.26
N ILE A 115 0.96 -17.98 2.79
CA ILE A 115 -0.18 -17.17 3.21
C ILE A 115 0.16 -16.56 4.58
N PRO A 116 0.24 -15.22 4.71
CA PRO A 116 0.49 -14.58 6.00
C PRO A 116 -0.70 -14.79 6.94
N VAL A 117 -0.41 -15.28 8.14
CA VAL A 117 -1.31 -15.27 9.28
C VAL A 117 -0.88 -14.10 10.18
N VAL A 118 -1.71 -13.07 10.25
CA VAL A 118 -1.35 -11.78 10.82
C VAL A 118 -2.04 -11.57 12.15
N VAL A 119 -1.27 -11.14 13.14
CA VAL A 119 -1.71 -10.44 14.35
C VAL A 119 -0.97 -9.11 14.31
N GLY A 120 -1.67 -7.98 14.24
CA GLY A 120 -1.01 -6.69 14.03
C GLY A 120 -2.00 -5.59 13.66
N ALA A 121 -1.71 -4.87 12.57
CA ALA A 121 -2.53 -3.74 12.12
C ALA A 121 -4.02 -4.11 11.95
N PRO A 122 -4.95 -3.44 12.64
CA PRO A 122 -6.39 -3.74 12.53
C PRO A 122 -6.94 -3.59 11.10
N ASN A 123 -6.28 -2.76 10.29
CA ASN A 123 -6.60 -2.48 8.88
C ASN A 123 -5.78 -3.30 7.88
N ILE A 124 -5.19 -4.44 8.28
CA ILE A 124 -4.31 -5.24 7.41
C ILE A 124 -4.94 -5.64 6.06
N GLN A 125 -6.28 -5.73 5.99
CA GLN A 125 -6.99 -6.04 4.74
C GLN A 125 -6.72 -5.00 3.63
N GLU A 126 -6.42 -3.74 3.98
CA GLU A 126 -6.02 -2.69 3.02
C GLU A 126 -4.70 -3.03 2.31
N PHE A 127 -3.86 -3.88 2.92
CA PHE A 127 -2.56 -4.31 2.42
C PHE A 127 -2.61 -5.65 1.66
N SER A 128 -3.80 -6.26 1.54
CA SER A 128 -3.94 -7.56 0.88
C SER A 128 -3.75 -7.44 -0.65
N PRO A 129 -2.96 -8.33 -1.28
CA PRO A 129 -2.80 -8.33 -2.73
C PRO A 129 -4.03 -8.86 -3.48
N GLY A 130 -4.96 -9.52 -2.79
CA GLY A 130 -6.17 -10.09 -3.37
C GLY A 130 -7.07 -10.74 -2.33
N GLU A 131 -8.23 -11.21 -2.76
CA GLU A 131 -9.16 -11.92 -1.89
C GLU A 131 -8.57 -13.27 -1.43
N GLY A 132 -8.75 -13.60 -0.14
CA GLY A 132 -8.26 -14.86 0.43
C GLY A 132 -6.73 -14.97 0.53
N ALA A 133 -5.98 -13.91 0.23
CA ALA A 133 -4.52 -13.92 0.24
C ALA A 133 -3.89 -13.79 1.64
N ILE A 134 -4.68 -13.41 2.66
CA ILE A 134 -4.22 -13.18 4.03
C ILE A 134 -5.21 -13.78 5.04
N LEU A 135 -4.70 -14.21 6.19
CA LEU A 135 -5.51 -14.64 7.34
C LEU A 135 -5.25 -13.66 8.49
N HIS A 136 -6.28 -12.98 8.99
CA HIS A 136 -6.14 -11.98 10.05
C HIS A 136 -6.77 -12.50 11.34
N ILE A 137 -6.00 -12.51 12.41
CA ILE A 137 -6.44 -12.77 13.79
C ILE A 137 -6.51 -11.41 14.47
N LYS A 138 -7.72 -10.89 14.64
CA LYS A 138 -7.93 -9.56 15.25
C LYS A 138 -7.89 -9.67 16.77
N GLU A 139 -8.56 -10.69 17.30
CA GLU A 139 -8.63 -10.99 18.73
C GLU A 139 -8.36 -12.49 18.97
N LEU A 140 -8.13 -12.89 20.23
CA LEU A 140 -7.87 -14.29 20.60
C LEU A 140 -8.99 -15.25 20.19
N ASP A 141 -10.24 -14.80 20.19
CA ASP A 141 -11.40 -15.62 19.81
C ASP A 141 -11.39 -16.02 18.32
N ASP A 142 -10.69 -15.26 17.47
CA ASP A 142 -10.54 -15.57 16.05
C ASP A 142 -9.59 -16.75 15.80
N VAL A 143 -8.75 -17.10 16.77
CA VAL A 143 -7.72 -18.15 16.59
C VAL A 143 -8.35 -19.47 16.15
N ILE A 144 -9.50 -19.84 16.71
CA ILE A 144 -10.16 -21.11 16.40
C ILE A 144 -10.70 -21.11 14.96
N SER A 145 -11.32 -20.00 14.54
CA SER A 145 -11.88 -19.89 13.18
C SER A 145 -10.75 -19.85 12.15
N VAL A 146 -9.69 -19.07 12.40
CA VAL A 146 -8.51 -19.00 11.53
C VAL A 146 -7.79 -20.34 11.45
N ALA A 147 -7.60 -21.06 12.55
CA ALA A 147 -6.97 -22.38 12.53
C ALA A 147 -7.80 -23.42 11.75
N LYS A 148 -9.14 -23.35 11.79
CA LYS A 148 -10.01 -24.19 10.95
C LYS A 148 -9.83 -23.85 9.47
N THR A 149 -9.76 -22.57 9.12
CA THR A 149 -9.48 -22.12 7.75
C THR A 149 -8.10 -22.59 7.28
N MET A 150 -7.06 -22.47 8.12
CA MET A 150 -5.72 -22.97 7.81
C MET A 150 -5.74 -24.47 7.53
N LYS A 151 -6.44 -25.27 8.35
CA LYS A 151 -6.59 -26.71 8.10
C LYS A 151 -7.27 -27.01 6.77
N HIS A 152 -8.35 -26.31 6.46
CA HIS A 152 -9.06 -26.46 5.20
C HIS A 152 -8.17 -26.14 4.01
N ILE A 153 -7.46 -25.02 4.04
CA ILE A 153 -6.52 -24.61 2.98
C ILE A 153 -5.35 -25.61 2.89
N ALA A 154 -4.84 -26.11 4.01
CA ALA A 154 -3.72 -27.06 4.02
C ALA A 154 -4.08 -28.40 3.38
N SER A 155 -5.32 -28.88 3.55
CA SER A 155 -5.82 -30.16 3.02
C SER A 155 -6.48 -30.06 1.65
N ASN A 156 -6.76 -28.84 1.16
CA ASN A 156 -7.41 -28.59 -0.12
C ASN A 156 -6.48 -27.80 -1.07
N PRO A 157 -5.83 -28.47 -2.05
CA PRO A 157 -4.96 -27.80 -3.02
C PRO A 157 -5.64 -26.67 -3.80
N ASP A 158 -6.94 -26.81 -4.11
CA ASP A 158 -7.67 -25.78 -4.85
C ASP A 158 -7.87 -24.52 -3.99
N ALA A 159 -8.19 -24.70 -2.70
CA ALA A 159 -8.30 -23.58 -1.76
C ALA A 159 -6.95 -22.86 -1.58
N PHE A 160 -5.85 -23.61 -1.50
CA PHE A 160 -4.50 -23.01 -1.44
C PHE A 160 -4.13 -22.25 -2.72
N ASN A 161 -4.41 -22.84 -3.89
CA ASN A 161 -4.19 -22.19 -5.18
C ASN A 161 -5.05 -20.93 -5.33
N GLN A 162 -6.28 -20.94 -4.81
CA GLN A 162 -7.16 -19.78 -4.78
C GLN A 162 -6.56 -18.64 -3.93
N SER A 163 -6.02 -18.94 -2.75
CA SER A 163 -5.34 -17.92 -1.91
C SER A 163 -4.09 -17.31 -2.56
N LEU A 164 -3.47 -18.01 -3.50
CA LEU A 164 -2.31 -17.52 -4.26
C LEU A 164 -2.64 -17.04 -5.67
N ARG A 165 -3.93 -17.00 -6.02
CA ARG A 165 -4.40 -16.70 -7.38
C ARG A 165 -3.92 -15.34 -7.88
N TRP A 166 -3.80 -14.36 -6.99
CA TRP A 166 -3.26 -13.02 -7.27
C TRP A 166 -1.83 -13.03 -7.85
N LYS A 167 -1.05 -14.09 -7.66
CA LYS A 167 0.28 -14.22 -8.27
C LYS A 167 0.22 -14.52 -9.78
N TYR A 168 -0.87 -15.11 -10.23
CA TYR A 168 -1.10 -15.50 -11.62
C TYR A 168 -1.96 -14.47 -12.35
N ASP A 169 -3.08 -14.08 -11.73
CA ASP A 169 -4.01 -13.09 -12.31
C ASP A 169 -3.50 -11.65 -12.16
N GLY A 170 -2.53 -11.44 -11.26
CA GLY A 170 -2.00 -10.15 -10.89
C GLY A 170 -2.64 -9.61 -9.60
N PRO A 171 -1.90 -8.80 -8.81
CA PRO A 171 -2.44 -8.22 -7.60
C PRO A 171 -3.48 -7.14 -7.91
N SER A 172 -4.30 -6.80 -6.91
CA SER A 172 -5.23 -5.67 -6.97
C SER A 172 -4.52 -4.36 -7.29
N ASP A 173 -5.23 -3.43 -7.91
CA ASP A 173 -4.68 -2.11 -8.23
C ASP A 173 -4.37 -1.29 -6.97
N SER A 174 -5.12 -1.48 -5.89
CA SER A 174 -4.80 -0.90 -4.58
C SER A 174 -3.45 -1.40 -4.06
N PHE A 175 -3.18 -2.70 -4.19
CA PHE A 175 -1.90 -3.28 -3.78
C PHE A 175 -0.75 -2.80 -4.66
N LYS A 176 -0.95 -2.69 -5.98
CA LYS A 176 0.03 -2.08 -6.90
C LYS A 176 0.36 -0.64 -6.46
N ALA A 177 -0.67 0.16 -6.26
CA ALA A 177 -0.54 1.53 -5.79
C ALA A 177 0.15 1.63 -4.41
N LEU A 178 -0.04 0.65 -3.53
CA LEU A 178 0.68 0.59 -2.25
C LEU A 178 2.18 0.30 -2.48
N ILE A 179 2.52 -0.77 -3.20
CA ILE A 179 3.92 -1.20 -3.35
C ILE A 179 4.75 -0.22 -4.18
N ASP A 180 4.12 0.48 -5.13
CA ASP A 180 4.79 1.50 -5.95
C ASP A 180 5.26 2.70 -5.13
N MET A 181 4.80 2.89 -3.88
CA MET A 181 5.35 3.92 -2.99
C MET A 181 6.84 3.70 -2.70
N ALA A 182 7.33 2.46 -2.78
CA ALA A 182 8.74 2.15 -2.63
C ALA A 182 9.58 2.57 -3.84
N ALA A 183 8.97 2.87 -4.99
CA ALA A 183 9.69 3.27 -6.20
C ALA A 183 10.43 4.61 -6.03
N VAL A 184 9.99 5.42 -5.07
CA VAL A 184 10.65 6.69 -4.73
C VAL A 184 11.14 6.65 -3.29
N HIS A 185 12.47 6.78 -3.12
CA HIS A 185 13.10 6.77 -1.81
C HIS A 185 12.47 7.81 -0.87
N SER A 186 12.38 7.47 0.42
CA SER A 186 11.75 8.33 1.45
C SER A 186 12.34 9.74 1.49
N SER A 187 13.65 9.88 1.32
CA SER A 187 14.31 11.18 1.21
C SER A 187 13.82 12.01 0.01
N CYS A 188 13.62 11.38 -1.15
CA CYS A 188 13.10 12.07 -2.34
C CYS A 188 11.64 12.49 -2.13
N ARG A 189 10.82 11.65 -1.49
CA ARG A 189 9.45 12.00 -1.10
C ARG A 189 9.42 13.21 -0.17
N LEU A 190 10.32 13.27 0.81
CA LEU A 190 10.47 14.43 1.68
C LEU A 190 10.88 15.68 0.90
N CYS A 191 11.85 15.58 -0.02
CA CYS A 191 12.25 16.70 -0.88
C CYS A 191 11.07 17.20 -1.73
N ILE A 192 10.28 16.31 -2.33
CA ILE A 192 9.08 16.67 -3.10
C ILE A 192 8.08 17.40 -2.20
N HIS A 193 7.85 16.91 -0.98
CA HIS A 193 6.96 17.55 -0.02
C HIS A 193 7.43 18.96 0.34
N ILE A 194 8.70 19.12 0.74
CA ILE A 194 9.27 20.42 1.11
C ILE A 194 9.24 21.40 -0.07
N ALA A 195 9.67 20.96 -1.26
CA ALA A 195 9.66 21.78 -2.46
C ALA A 195 8.23 22.22 -2.82
N THR A 196 7.24 21.34 -2.63
CA THR A 196 5.82 21.68 -2.84
C THR A 196 5.38 22.79 -1.88
N LYS A 197 5.74 22.69 -0.59
CA LYS A 197 5.42 23.71 0.42
C LYS A 197 6.10 25.06 0.14
N ILE A 198 7.34 25.05 -0.33
CA ILE A 198 8.05 26.27 -0.74
C ILE A 198 7.33 26.92 -1.92
N HIS A 199 7.02 26.14 -2.96
CA HIS A 199 6.34 26.66 -4.15
C HIS A 199 4.95 27.23 -3.84
N GLU A 200 4.17 26.55 -2.98
CA GLU A 200 2.88 27.06 -2.48
C GLU A 200 3.02 28.42 -1.77
N LYS A 201 4.13 28.66 -1.07
CA LYS A 201 4.42 29.93 -0.41
C LYS A 201 4.82 31.02 -1.40
N GLU A 202 5.61 30.68 -2.40
CA GLU A 202 6.06 31.60 -3.46
C GLU A 202 4.90 32.09 -4.33
N GLU A 203 3.97 31.21 -4.70
CA GLU A 203 2.78 31.55 -5.48
C GLU A 203 1.82 32.49 -4.75
N ARG A 204 1.86 32.53 -3.40
CA ARG A 204 1.08 33.49 -2.61
C ARG A 204 1.70 34.89 -2.59
N THR A 205 2.93 35.05 -3.10
CA THR A 205 3.58 36.35 -3.14
C THR A 205 3.08 37.19 -4.32
N PRO A 206 3.03 38.53 -4.19
CA PRO A 206 2.56 39.42 -5.26
C PRO A 206 3.38 39.34 -6.56
N LYS A 207 4.59 38.76 -6.50
CA LYS A 207 5.47 38.55 -7.66
C LYS A 207 4.91 37.52 -8.63
N PHE A 208 4.05 36.62 -8.16
CA PHE A 208 3.37 35.64 -9.00
C PHE A 208 2.06 36.27 -9.51
N MET A 209 2.13 36.95 -10.66
CA MET A 209 0.92 37.44 -11.33
C MET A 209 0.05 36.24 -11.74
N ASN A 210 -1.09 36.06 -11.06
CA ASN A 210 -2.02 34.97 -11.33
C ASN A 210 -2.72 35.19 -12.67
N ARG A 211 -2.27 34.49 -13.71
CA ARG A 211 -3.11 34.21 -14.88
C ARG A 211 -4.38 33.50 -14.42
N SER A 212 -5.54 33.88 -14.97
CA SER A 212 -6.78 33.17 -14.68
C SER A 212 -6.65 31.70 -15.10
N CYS A 213 -6.89 30.77 -14.17
CA CYS A 213 -6.93 29.34 -14.44
C CYS A 213 -8.30 28.85 -14.92
N SER A 214 -9.17 29.78 -15.29
CA SER A 214 -10.37 29.48 -16.06
C SER A 214 -10.58 30.53 -17.15
N CYS A 215 -11.14 30.09 -18.27
CA CYS A 215 -11.51 30.94 -19.38
C CYS A 215 -12.93 30.58 -19.83
N SER A 216 -13.86 31.53 -19.71
CA SER A 216 -15.25 31.36 -20.11
C SER A 216 -15.48 31.96 -21.50
N SER A 217 -16.12 31.20 -22.38
CA SER A 217 -16.48 31.64 -23.73
C SER A 217 -17.93 31.24 -24.05
N LYS A 218 -18.45 31.71 -25.19
CA LYS A 218 -19.75 31.26 -25.71
C LYS A 218 -19.85 29.74 -25.93
N ARG A 219 -18.70 29.04 -25.99
CA ARG A 219 -18.61 27.59 -26.21
C ARG A 219 -18.30 26.81 -24.91
N GLY A 220 -18.53 27.43 -23.75
CA GLY A 220 -18.29 26.85 -22.43
C GLY A 220 -17.02 27.37 -21.73
N THR A 221 -16.82 26.89 -20.51
CA THR A 221 -15.67 27.21 -19.65
C THR A 221 -14.58 26.15 -19.77
N VAL A 222 -13.34 26.60 -19.90
CA VAL A 222 -12.15 25.75 -19.82
C VAL A 222 -11.48 26.01 -18.47
N TYR A 223 -11.17 24.94 -17.75
CA TYR A 223 -10.45 24.95 -16.48
C TYR A 223 -9.02 24.44 -16.72
N HIS A 224 -8.04 25.19 -16.23
CA HIS A 224 -6.64 24.82 -16.26
C HIS A 224 -6.26 24.22 -14.90
N LEU A 225 -5.85 22.95 -14.92
CA LEU A 225 -5.41 22.19 -13.76
C LEU A 225 -3.92 21.82 -13.91
N PHE A 226 -3.28 21.58 -12.78
CA PHE A 226 -1.91 21.06 -12.71
C PHE A 226 -1.93 19.65 -12.14
N VAL A 227 -1.45 18.67 -12.89
CA VAL A 227 -1.48 17.27 -12.48
C VAL A 227 -0.08 16.67 -12.55
N ARG A 228 0.37 16.01 -11.49
CA ARG A 228 1.65 15.27 -11.48
C ARG A 228 1.44 13.81 -11.11
N GLU A 229 2.31 12.95 -11.60
CA GLU A 229 2.38 11.58 -11.07
C GLU A 229 2.87 11.61 -9.61
N ARG A 230 2.26 10.82 -8.74
CA ARG A 230 2.75 10.62 -7.37
C ARG A 230 4.21 10.17 -7.38
N GLY A 231 5.07 10.88 -6.65
CA GLY A 231 6.51 10.64 -6.64
C GLY A 231 7.31 11.48 -7.64
N ARG A 232 6.66 12.33 -8.43
CA ARG A 232 7.30 13.36 -9.25
C ARG A 232 6.97 14.76 -8.71
N PHE A 233 7.93 15.69 -8.84
CA PHE A 233 7.71 17.07 -8.42
C PHE A 233 6.99 17.90 -9.50
N LYS A 234 7.40 17.77 -10.77
CA LYS A 234 6.90 18.58 -11.89
C LYS A 234 5.45 18.22 -12.22
N THR A 235 4.63 19.25 -12.45
CA THR A 235 3.24 19.13 -12.87
C THR A 235 3.09 19.36 -14.36
N GLU A 236 2.08 18.71 -14.93
CA GLU A 236 1.63 18.89 -16.30
C GLU A 236 0.36 19.75 -16.34
N SER A 237 0.26 20.60 -17.35
CA SER A 237 -0.95 21.39 -17.59
C SER A 237 -2.03 20.54 -18.25
N ILE A 238 -3.18 20.43 -17.58
CA ILE A 238 -4.39 19.78 -18.07
C ILE A 238 -5.46 20.83 -18.30
N TYR A 239 -6.10 20.79 -19.46
CA TYR A 239 -7.21 21.68 -19.80
C TYR A 239 -8.49 20.87 -19.86
N LEU A 240 -9.35 21.06 -18.87
CA LEU A 240 -10.66 20.44 -18.82
C LEU A 240 -11.71 21.38 -19.39
N ARG A 241 -12.51 20.83 -20.30
CA ARG A 241 -13.60 21.57 -20.92
C ARG A 241 -14.90 20.82 -20.64
N CYS A 242 -15.92 21.58 -20.28
CA CYS A 242 -17.27 21.10 -20.06
C CYS A 242 -17.90 20.37 -21.26
N SER A 243 -17.42 20.54 -22.50
CA SER A 243 -18.11 20.10 -23.73
C SER A 243 -17.39 19.07 -24.61
N LEU A 244 -16.32 18.43 -24.14
CA LEU A 244 -15.48 17.50 -24.95
C LEU A 244 -15.65 16.01 -24.62
N CYS A 245 -16.50 15.64 -23.67
CA CYS A 245 -16.83 14.25 -23.40
C CYS A 245 -17.83 13.75 -24.46
N ILE A 246 -17.41 12.85 -25.35
CA ILE A 246 -18.35 12.04 -26.14
C ILE A 246 -18.63 10.79 -25.29
N PRO A 247 -19.89 10.50 -24.88
CA PRO A 247 -21.17 10.95 -25.46
C PRO A 247 -21.88 12.09 -24.72
N CYS A 248 -21.23 12.73 -23.75
CA CYS A 248 -21.84 13.73 -22.86
C CYS A 248 -22.13 15.06 -23.57
N ARG A 249 -23.39 15.27 -23.98
CA ARG A 249 -23.96 16.59 -24.35
C ARG A 249 -24.22 17.48 -23.13
N SER A 250 -23.41 17.37 -22.08
CA SER A 250 -23.64 18.03 -20.78
C SER A 250 -22.41 18.84 -20.41
N ASP A 251 -22.59 20.13 -20.08
CA ASP A 251 -21.53 21.05 -19.62
C ASP A 251 -20.97 20.68 -18.22
N GLN A 252 -20.97 19.39 -17.86
CA GLN A 252 -20.63 18.91 -16.53
C GLN A 252 -19.17 18.43 -16.48
N LEU A 253 -18.46 18.91 -15.46
CA LEU A 253 -17.17 18.37 -15.07
C LEU A 253 -17.41 17.01 -14.43
N THR A 254 -17.03 15.94 -15.12
CA THR A 254 -17.18 14.56 -14.63
C THR A 254 -15.84 13.96 -14.24
N LEU A 255 -15.87 12.96 -13.37
CA LEU A 255 -14.70 12.19 -13.00
C LEU A 255 -14.08 11.49 -14.22
N GLY A 256 -14.92 10.88 -15.07
CA GLY A 256 -14.46 10.23 -16.30
C GLY A 256 -13.80 11.20 -17.29
N ALA A 257 -14.25 12.45 -17.37
CA ALA A 257 -13.60 13.47 -18.20
C ALA A 257 -12.25 13.90 -17.61
N LEU A 258 -12.14 14.04 -16.29
CA LEU A 258 -10.88 14.29 -15.59
C LEU A 258 -9.87 13.17 -15.84
N GLU A 259 -10.27 11.91 -15.64
CA GLU A 259 -9.43 10.74 -15.88
C GLU A 259 -9.00 10.65 -17.35
N SER A 260 -9.93 10.85 -18.29
CA SER A 260 -9.63 10.81 -19.73
C SER A 260 -8.64 11.91 -20.15
N ALA A 261 -8.77 13.12 -19.60
CA ALA A 261 -7.88 14.23 -19.92
C ALA A 261 -6.47 14.01 -19.33
N VAL A 262 -6.38 13.52 -18.09
CA VAL A 262 -5.10 13.14 -17.46
C VAL A 262 -4.44 12.02 -18.26
N HIS A 263 -5.18 10.94 -18.52
CA HIS A 263 -4.68 9.82 -19.31
C HIS A 263 -4.20 10.26 -20.69
N GLY A 264 -5.00 11.05 -21.42
CA GLY A 264 -4.67 11.56 -22.75
C GLY A 264 -3.42 12.44 -22.75
N LYS A 265 -3.28 13.35 -21.78
CA LYS A 265 -2.08 14.19 -21.64
C LYS A 265 -0.84 13.34 -21.39
N PHE A 266 -0.84 12.49 -20.39
CA PHE A 266 0.34 11.69 -20.03
C PHE A 266 0.71 10.71 -21.16
N ARG A 267 -0.27 10.15 -21.86
CA ARG A 267 -0.04 9.33 -23.07
C ARG A 267 0.61 10.12 -24.20
N SER A 268 0.14 11.34 -24.48
CA SER A 268 0.74 12.20 -25.52
C SER A 268 2.20 12.57 -25.24
N LEU A 269 2.57 12.63 -23.96
CA LEU A 269 3.95 12.86 -23.51
C LEU A 269 4.82 11.60 -23.56
N LYS A 270 4.26 10.44 -23.95
CA LYS A 270 4.91 9.13 -23.83
C LYS A 270 5.43 8.89 -22.41
N HIS A 271 4.62 9.27 -21.42
CA HIS A 271 5.01 9.19 -20.02
C HIS A 271 5.27 7.76 -19.58
N VAL A 272 6.36 7.55 -18.86
CA VAL A 272 6.71 6.27 -18.22
C VAL A 272 6.51 6.43 -16.71
N PRO A 273 5.61 5.66 -16.08
CA PRO A 273 5.41 5.71 -14.64
C PRO A 273 6.68 5.45 -13.86
N VAL A 274 6.85 6.14 -12.73
CA VAL A 274 8.05 6.05 -11.88
C VAL A 274 8.31 4.64 -11.36
N TRP A 275 7.25 3.85 -11.20
CA TRP A 275 7.33 2.47 -10.72
C TRP A 275 7.69 1.44 -11.80
N LYS A 276 7.63 1.80 -13.11
CA LYS A 276 7.69 0.84 -14.22
C LYS A 276 8.94 -0.04 -14.16
N ASP A 277 10.10 0.56 -13.89
CA ASP A 277 11.38 -0.16 -13.84
C ASP A 277 11.61 -0.85 -12.50
N GLU A 278 11.10 -0.27 -11.41
CA GLU A 278 11.21 -0.80 -10.05
C GLU A 278 10.33 -2.04 -9.83
N ARG A 279 9.20 -2.11 -10.54
CA ARG A 279 8.26 -3.22 -10.39
C ARG A 279 8.85 -4.51 -11.03
N PRO A 280 8.77 -5.67 -10.36
CA PRO A 280 9.30 -6.93 -10.88
C PRO A 280 8.55 -7.36 -12.12
N SER A 281 9.24 -7.99 -13.09
CA SER A 281 8.64 -8.40 -14.37
C SER A 281 7.34 -9.19 -14.22
N SER A 282 7.21 -10.01 -13.17
CA SER A 282 6.02 -10.82 -12.90
C SER A 282 4.75 -10.01 -12.61
N ILE A 283 4.88 -8.76 -12.15
CA ILE A 283 3.74 -7.89 -11.80
C ILE A 283 3.86 -6.49 -12.43
N ARG A 284 4.86 -6.27 -13.30
CA ARG A 284 5.13 -4.99 -13.98
C ARG A 284 3.97 -4.52 -14.85
N GLY A 285 3.14 -5.43 -15.35
CA GLY A 285 2.07 -5.12 -16.29
C GLY A 285 2.58 -4.71 -17.67
N GLY A 286 1.64 -4.45 -18.59
CA GLY A 286 1.92 -3.98 -19.94
C GLY A 286 2.31 -2.50 -20.01
N ASP A 287 2.47 -1.98 -21.22
CA ASP A 287 2.81 -0.56 -21.46
C ASP A 287 1.59 0.37 -21.50
N GLU A 288 0.43 -0.17 -21.12
CA GLU A 288 -0.79 0.60 -20.99
C GLU A 288 -0.75 1.45 -19.71
N LEU A 289 -1.07 2.73 -19.86
CA LEU A 289 -1.08 3.69 -18.76
C LEU A 289 -2.46 3.66 -18.09
N LYS A 290 -2.61 2.91 -17.00
CA LYS A 290 -3.89 2.87 -16.27
C LYS A 290 -3.92 3.89 -15.14
N VAL A 291 -4.88 4.81 -15.17
CA VAL A 291 -5.16 5.70 -14.03
C VAL A 291 -5.86 4.88 -12.94
N TYR A 292 -5.27 4.83 -11.75
CA TYR A 292 -5.89 4.22 -10.58
C TYR A 292 -6.65 5.25 -9.75
N LYS A 293 -6.04 6.41 -9.52
CA LYS A 293 -6.60 7.41 -8.62
C LYS A 293 -6.10 8.81 -8.93
N ILE A 294 -6.98 9.80 -8.78
CA ILE A 294 -6.65 11.23 -8.86
C ILE A 294 -7.12 11.89 -7.58
N TYR A 295 -6.26 12.67 -6.93
CA TYR A 295 -6.56 13.33 -5.66
C TYR A 295 -5.81 14.67 -5.49
N PRO A 296 -6.26 15.57 -4.62
CA PRO A 296 -5.57 16.83 -4.33
C PRO A 296 -4.14 16.66 -3.83
N ILE A 297 -3.21 17.52 -4.28
CA ILE A 297 -1.87 17.58 -3.69
C ILE A 297 -1.98 17.91 -2.19
N GLY A 298 -1.15 17.26 -1.37
CA GLY A 298 -0.99 17.56 0.05
C GLY A 298 -1.65 16.57 1.01
N LEU A 299 -2.37 15.58 0.48
CA LEU A 299 -2.86 14.45 1.26
C LEU A 299 -1.71 13.55 1.74
N THR A 300 -1.86 12.94 2.91
CA THR A 300 -0.97 11.87 3.36
C THR A 300 -1.14 10.62 2.50
N GLU A 301 -0.18 9.70 2.55
CA GLU A 301 -0.23 8.44 1.77
C GLU A 301 -1.52 7.65 2.08
N ARG A 302 -1.89 7.53 3.37
CA ARG A 302 -3.14 6.89 3.81
C ARG A 302 -4.38 7.61 3.27
N GLN A 303 -4.40 8.94 3.35
CA GLN A 303 -5.53 9.72 2.84
C GLN A 303 -5.68 9.51 1.33
N ALA A 304 -4.59 9.61 0.59
CA ALA A 304 -4.56 9.43 -0.85
C ALA A 304 -5.00 8.01 -1.26
N LEU A 305 -4.47 6.96 -0.63
CA LEU A 305 -4.75 5.58 -1.02
C LEU A 305 -6.14 5.09 -0.56
N TYR A 306 -6.52 5.34 0.70
CA TYR A 306 -7.64 4.63 1.32
C TYR A 306 -8.80 5.52 1.76
N LYS A 307 -8.59 6.81 2.04
CA LYS A 307 -9.66 7.67 2.62
C LYS A 307 -10.32 8.61 1.62
N PHE A 308 -9.56 9.18 0.69
CA PHE A 308 -10.06 10.16 -0.26
C PHE A 308 -10.52 9.49 -1.54
N GLN A 309 -11.70 9.83 -2.05
CA GLN A 309 -12.12 9.53 -3.41
C GLN A 309 -13.18 10.56 -3.80
N PHE A 310 -13.19 11.01 -5.05
CA PHE A 310 -14.33 11.76 -5.55
C PHE A 310 -15.54 10.82 -5.62
N SER A 311 -16.54 11.08 -4.78
CA SER A 311 -17.73 10.25 -4.64
C SER A 311 -18.62 10.28 -5.89
N ASP A 312 -18.69 11.44 -6.55
CA ASP A 312 -19.49 11.66 -7.75
C ASP A 312 -18.97 12.82 -8.61
N ASP A 313 -19.58 12.99 -9.79
CA ASP A 313 -19.27 14.07 -10.71
C ASP A 313 -19.56 15.47 -10.10
N ALA A 314 -20.52 15.58 -9.18
CA ALA A 314 -20.86 16.84 -8.54
C ALA A 314 -19.74 17.31 -7.59
N GLU A 315 -19.09 16.38 -6.89
CA GLU A 315 -17.93 16.66 -6.05
C GLU A 315 -16.73 17.11 -6.88
N VAL A 316 -16.45 16.46 -8.01
CA VAL A 316 -15.39 16.89 -8.95
C VAL A 316 -15.66 18.31 -9.44
N ALA A 317 -16.89 18.59 -9.87
CA ALA A 317 -17.29 19.90 -10.33
C ALA A 317 -17.15 20.97 -9.24
N ARG A 318 -17.59 20.66 -8.01
CA ARG A 318 -17.48 21.56 -6.84
C ARG A 318 -16.03 21.83 -6.49
N TYR A 319 -15.19 20.80 -6.48
CA TYR A 319 -13.76 20.92 -6.18
C TYR A 319 -13.05 21.81 -7.20
N ILE A 320 -13.19 21.53 -8.50
CA ILE A 320 -12.53 22.29 -9.58
C ILE A 320 -13.00 23.74 -9.61
N LYS A 321 -14.30 23.99 -9.42
CA LYS A 321 -14.85 25.36 -9.40
C LYS A 321 -14.42 26.13 -8.15
N GLY A 322 -14.29 25.45 -7.01
CA GLY A 322 -13.86 26.05 -5.75
C GLY A 322 -12.35 26.27 -5.61
N HIS A 323 -11.55 25.61 -6.46
CA HIS A 323 -10.08 25.68 -6.42
C HIS A 323 -9.52 26.10 -7.79
N PRO A 324 -9.46 27.42 -8.09
CA PRO A 324 -8.76 27.90 -9.27
C PRO A 324 -7.33 27.39 -9.30
N CYS A 325 -6.86 26.95 -10.48
CA CYS A 325 -5.54 26.34 -10.64
C CYS A 325 -5.33 25.05 -9.82
N ALA A 326 -6.40 24.26 -9.62
CA ALA A 326 -6.34 23.07 -8.77
C ALA A 326 -5.14 22.17 -9.12
N LYS A 327 -4.43 21.75 -8.07
CA LYS A 327 -3.26 20.90 -8.18
C LYS A 327 -3.59 19.50 -7.68
N LEU A 328 -3.42 18.52 -8.56
CA LEU A 328 -3.77 17.13 -8.32
C LEU A 328 -2.54 16.23 -8.47
N GLU A 329 -2.57 15.09 -7.79
CA GLU A 329 -1.70 13.96 -8.08
C GLU A 329 -2.51 12.84 -8.72
N VAL A 330 -1.83 12.10 -9.61
CA VAL A 330 -2.35 10.88 -10.21
C VAL A 330 -1.48 9.69 -9.82
N ILE A 331 -2.12 8.56 -9.50
CA ILE A 331 -1.48 7.26 -9.35
C ILE A 331 -1.79 6.45 -10.60
N PHE A 332 -0.73 5.97 -11.25
CA PHE A 332 -0.81 4.95 -12.29
C PHE A 332 -0.52 3.57 -11.70
N VAL A 333 -1.07 2.50 -12.28
CA VAL A 333 -0.85 1.10 -11.82
C VAL A 333 -0.61 0.13 -12.94
#